data_AF-A0A354T516-F1
#
_entry.id   AF-A0A354T516-F1
#
_cell.length_a   1.000
_cell.length_b   1.000
_cell.length_c   1.000
_cell.angle_alpha   90.00
_cell.angle_beta   90.00
_cell.angle_gamma   90.00
#
_symmetry.space_group_name_H-M   'P 1'
#
loop_
_entity.id
_entity.type
_entity.pdbx_description
1 polymer ?
#
loop_
_entity_poly.entity_id
_entity_poly.type
_entity_poly.pdbx_seq_one_letter_code
_entity_poly.pdbx_strand_id
1 'polypeptide(L)'
;MSVIDEIVKLAQGAGGILSEKKGVHTLEILVAERKAFLSRKKLTYLAKFRVDDASKELRFTEMLKESGFGISSGDSGLSPGFGFKKESYSTGFGKPREGTIEEQSSLFGKQYRYTFDFGRMRSAFETIAQAHGYAFKYQVIPIGL
;
A
#
# COMPACT_ATOMS: atom_id res chain seq x y z
N MET A 1 11.91 14.87 17.96
CA MET A 1 11.68 13.77 16.99
C MET A 1 10.87 14.37 15.85
N SER A 2 11.13 14.04 14.58
CA SER A 2 10.32 14.59 13.47
C SER A 2 9.02 13.81 13.26
N VAL A 3 8.05 14.39 12.55
CA VAL A 3 6.81 13.71 12.15
C VAL A 3 7.11 12.42 11.37
N ILE A 4 8.15 12.43 10.52
CA ILE A 4 8.58 11.26 9.73
C ILE A 4 9.14 10.18 10.66
N ASP A 5 9.96 10.54 11.65
CA ASP A 5 10.54 9.58 12.60
C ASP A 5 9.46 8.84 13.41
N GLU A 6 8.40 9.54 13.80
CA GLU A 6 7.26 8.92 14.50
C GLU A 6 6.46 8.00 13.59
N ILE A 7 6.26 8.38 12.33
CA ILE A 7 5.61 7.51 11.35
C ILE A 7 6.48 6.26 11.05
N VAL A 8 7.80 6.39 11.02
CA VAL A 8 8.72 5.25 10.90
C VAL A 8 8.55 4.28 12.08
N LYS A 9 8.44 4.80 13.31
CA LYS A 9 8.19 3.97 14.49
C LYS A 9 6.83 3.28 14.43
N LEU A 10 5.78 4.00 14.00
CA LEU A 10 4.44 3.43 13.78
C LEU A 10 4.50 2.29 12.76
N ALA A 11 5.19 2.50 11.63
CA ALA A 11 5.37 1.50 10.59
C ALA A 11 6.06 0.24 11.11
N GLN A 12 7.15 0.38 11.86
CA GLN A 12 7.87 -0.73 12.47
C GLN A 12 7.00 -1.51 13.46
N GLY A 13 6.23 -0.81 14.31
CA GLY A 13 5.30 -1.43 15.26
C GLY A 13 4.15 -2.18 14.58
N ALA A 14 3.77 -1.77 13.37
CA ALA A 14 2.73 -2.42 12.56
C ALA A 14 3.28 -3.54 11.64
N GLY A 15 4.58 -3.86 11.71
CA GLY A 15 5.21 -4.84 10.81
C GLY A 15 5.28 -4.39 9.34
N GLY A 16 5.23 -3.08 9.11
CA GLY A 16 5.26 -2.47 7.79
C GLY A 16 6.67 -2.09 7.33
N ILE A 17 6.82 -1.96 6.02
CA ILE A 17 8.05 -1.50 5.38
C ILE A 17 7.80 -0.08 4.87
N LEU A 18 8.66 0.86 5.26
CA LEU A 18 8.63 2.22 4.75
C LEU A 18 9.67 2.40 3.64
N SER A 19 9.28 3.03 2.54
CA SER A 19 10.16 3.46 1.46
C SER A 19 9.90 4.92 1.11
N GLU A 20 10.86 5.59 0.49
CA GLU A 20 10.75 6.98 0.05
C GLU A 20 11.13 7.07 -1.43
N LYS A 21 10.36 7.85 -2.19
CA LYS A 21 10.68 8.19 -3.57
C LYS A 21 10.14 9.58 -3.93
N LYS A 22 11.04 10.50 -4.29
CA LYS A 22 10.71 11.87 -4.76
C LYS A 22 9.87 12.70 -3.77
N GLY A 23 10.14 12.55 -2.47
CA GLY A 23 9.42 13.19 -1.36
C GLY A 23 8.09 12.54 -1.03
N VAL A 24 7.78 11.36 -1.59
CA VAL A 24 6.59 10.58 -1.22
C VAL A 24 7.05 9.35 -0.46
N HIS A 25 6.61 9.25 0.79
CA HIS A 25 6.83 8.09 1.63
C HIS A 25 5.72 7.07 1.39
N THR A 26 6.07 5.79 1.30
CA THR A 26 5.13 4.67 1.10
C THR A 26 5.36 3.63 2.18
N LEU A 27 4.34 3.42 3.01
CA LEU A 27 4.23 2.33 3.98
C LEU A 27 3.50 1.16 3.34
N GLU A 28 4.15 0.00 3.32
CA GLU A 28 3.57 -1.26 2.82
C GLU A 28 3.38 -2.25 3.98
N ILE A 29 2.16 -2.76 4.16
CA ILE A 29 1.84 -3.79 5.16
C ILE A 29 1.13 -4.95 4.46
N LEU A 30 1.66 -6.17 4.61
CA LEU A 30 0.98 -7.36 4.12
C LEU A 30 -0.23 -7.66 5.03
N VAL A 31 -1.45 -7.43 4.55
CA VAL A 31 -2.67 -7.60 5.35
C VAL A 31 -3.29 -8.98 5.18
N ALA A 32 -3.11 -9.60 4.02
CA ALA A 32 -3.61 -10.94 3.78
C ALA A 32 -2.78 -11.67 2.73
N GLU A 33 -2.87 -12.99 2.76
CA GLU A 33 -2.32 -13.83 1.73
C GLU A 33 -3.23 -15.04 1.50
N ARG A 34 -3.40 -15.40 0.23
CA ARG A 34 -4.02 -16.66 -0.17
C ARG A 34 -3.05 -17.49 -1.00
N LYS A 35 -3.08 -18.80 -0.75
CA LYS A 35 -2.40 -19.80 -1.57
C LYS A 35 -3.46 -20.64 -2.26
N ALA A 36 -3.31 -20.84 -3.57
CA ALA A 36 -4.18 -21.71 -4.36
C ALA A 36 -3.32 -22.53 -5.32
N PHE A 37 -3.31 -23.86 -5.13
CA PHE A 37 -2.45 -24.81 -5.84
C PHE A 37 -0.97 -24.39 -5.81
N LEU A 38 -0.45 -23.88 -6.93
CA LEU A 38 0.94 -23.44 -7.14
C LEU A 38 1.08 -21.91 -7.15
N SER A 39 -0.01 -21.16 -6.95
CA SER A 39 -0.02 -19.71 -6.98
C SER A 39 -0.17 -19.10 -5.59
N ARG A 40 0.55 -18.01 -5.35
CA ARG A 40 0.46 -17.22 -4.11
C ARG A 40 0.03 -15.81 -4.47
N LYS A 41 -1.04 -15.34 -3.83
CA LYS A 41 -1.49 -13.96 -3.96
C LYS A 41 -1.48 -13.24 -2.63
N LYS A 42 -0.87 -12.07 -2.60
CA LYS A 42 -0.71 -11.19 -1.46
C LYS A 42 -1.60 -9.97 -1.60
N LEU A 43 -2.27 -9.60 -0.52
CA LEU A 43 -2.99 -8.35 -0.40
C LEU A 43 -2.19 -7.44 0.52
N THR A 44 -1.74 -6.31 -0.01
CA THR A 44 -0.90 -5.34 0.69
C THR A 44 -1.69 -4.05 0.88
N TYR A 45 -1.71 -3.55 2.10
CA TYR A 45 -2.11 -2.19 2.41
C TYR A 45 -0.96 -1.23 2.09
N LEU A 46 -1.28 -0.17 1.35
CA LEU A 46 -0.37 0.90 1.00
C LEU A 46 -0.88 2.20 1.60
N ALA A 47 -0.13 2.80 2.50
CA ALA A 47 -0.31 4.18 2.92
C ALA A 47 0.80 5.03 2.29
N LYS A 48 0.42 6.06 1.57
CA LYS A 48 1.37 7.03 1.02
C LYS A 48 1.16 8.36 1.70
N PHE A 49 2.25 9.07 1.96
CA PHE A 49 2.18 10.40 2.51
C PHE A 49 3.31 11.29 2.03
N ARG A 50 3.04 12.60 2.07
CA ARG A 50 4.02 13.66 1.86
C ARG A 50 3.86 14.67 2.97
N VAL A 51 4.99 15.11 3.53
CA VAL A 51 5.05 16.19 4.50
C VAL A 51 5.47 17.45 3.76
N ASP A 52 4.70 18.51 3.91
CA ASP A 52 5.00 19.84 3.40
C ASP A 52 5.21 20.78 4.58
N ASP A 53 6.48 21.08 4.86
CA ASP A 53 6.85 21.92 6.00
C ASP A 53 6.48 23.39 5.84
N ALA A 54 6.39 23.88 4.60
CA ALA A 54 6.08 25.27 4.30
C ALA A 54 4.60 25.59 4.58
N SER A 55 3.71 24.68 4.18
CA SER A 55 2.27 24.79 4.42
C SER A 55 1.82 24.13 5.72
N LYS A 56 2.73 23.43 6.43
CA LYS A 56 2.40 22.60 7.60
C LYS A 56 1.28 21.62 7.30
N GLU A 57 1.41 20.90 6.18
CA GLU A 57 0.44 19.88 5.77
C GLU A 57 1.08 18.49 5.72
N LEU A 58 0.34 17.49 6.17
CA LEU A 58 0.61 16.09 5.87
C LEU A 58 -0.49 15.59 4.93
N ARG A 59 -0.13 15.34 3.67
CA ARG A 59 -1.04 14.77 2.68
C ARG A 59 -0.94 13.26 2.72
N PHE A 60 -2.07 12.60 2.77
CA PHE A 60 -2.18 11.16 2.99
C PHE A 60 -3.17 10.54 2.01
N THR A 61 -2.81 9.37 1.46
CA THR A 61 -3.72 8.50 0.71
C THR A 61 -3.44 7.07 1.11
N GLU A 62 -4.44 6.21 0.96
CA GLU A 62 -4.27 4.79 1.19
C GLU A 62 -5.04 3.95 0.18
N MET A 63 -4.60 2.71 -0.03
CA MET A 63 -5.22 1.76 -0.95
C MET A 63 -4.83 0.32 -0.64
N LEU A 64 -5.58 -0.64 -1.19
CA LEU A 64 -5.21 -2.06 -1.23
C LEU A 64 -4.60 -2.42 -2.58
N LYS A 65 -3.55 -3.23 -2.55
CA LYS A 65 -2.88 -3.77 -3.74
C LYS A 65 -2.80 -5.30 -3.65
N GLU A 66 -3.47 -5.99 -4.57
CA GLU A 66 -3.22 -7.43 -4.80
C GLU A 66 -1.98 -7.59 -5.67
N SER A 67 -1.09 -8.52 -5.31
CA SER A 67 0.01 -8.99 -6.16
C SER A 67 0.06 -10.51 -6.15
N GLY A 68 0.36 -11.15 -7.27
CA GLY A 68 0.40 -12.60 -7.39
C GLY A 68 1.66 -13.08 -8.10
N PHE A 69 2.15 -14.26 -7.70
CA PHE A 69 3.14 -15.02 -8.46
C PHE A 69 2.49 -16.35 -8.85
N GLY A 70 2.41 -16.62 -10.15
CA GLY A 70 1.81 -17.80 -10.74
C GLY A 70 2.06 -17.84 -12.24
N ILE A 71 2.33 -19.03 -12.77
CA ILE A 71 2.58 -19.30 -14.18
C ILE A 71 1.33 -18.86 -14.96
N SER A 72 1.41 -17.73 -15.67
CA SER A 72 0.37 -17.38 -16.63
C SER A 72 0.59 -18.29 -17.83
N SER A 73 -0.21 -19.34 -17.97
CA SER A 73 -0.32 -20.08 -19.23
C SER A 73 -0.96 -19.15 -20.27
N GLY A 74 -0.11 -18.34 -20.89
CA GLY A 74 -0.36 -17.57 -22.09
C GLY A 74 0.80 -17.86 -23.03
N ASP A 75 0.45 -18.34 -24.20
CA ASP A 75 1.28 -19.02 -25.19
C ASP A 75 2.47 -18.20 -25.75
N SER A 76 3.48 -18.95 -26.20
CA SER A 76 4.54 -18.59 -27.15
C SER A 76 5.69 -17.68 -26.72
N GLY A 77 6.86 -18.28 -26.47
CA GLY A 77 8.15 -17.59 -26.58
C GLY A 77 9.29 -18.20 -25.76
N LEU A 78 9.82 -19.36 -26.18
CA LEU A 78 11.06 -19.92 -25.65
C LEU A 78 12.23 -18.93 -25.84
N SER A 79 12.88 -18.53 -24.75
CA SER A 79 14.32 -18.19 -24.78
C SER A 79 14.95 -18.34 -23.38
N PRO A 80 16.07 -19.09 -23.24
CA PRO A 80 16.69 -19.35 -21.95
C PRO A 80 17.66 -18.21 -21.60
N GLY A 81 17.18 -17.25 -20.82
CA GLY A 81 17.98 -16.14 -20.32
C GLY A 81 17.80 -15.99 -18.82
N PHE A 82 18.74 -16.54 -18.06
CA PHE A 82 18.83 -16.35 -16.62
C PHE A 82 18.93 -14.86 -16.31
N GLY A 83 17.85 -14.31 -15.77
CA GLY A 83 17.75 -12.93 -15.35
C GLY A 83 16.44 -12.79 -14.63
N PHE A 84 16.48 -12.87 -13.30
CA PHE A 84 15.34 -12.53 -12.45
C PHE A 84 15.05 -11.02 -12.59
N LYS A 85 14.56 -10.60 -13.75
CA LYS A 85 13.76 -9.40 -13.85
C LYS A 85 12.50 -9.74 -13.08
N LYS A 86 12.33 -9.06 -11.94
CA LYS A 86 11.03 -8.91 -11.27
C LYS A 86 10.12 -8.17 -12.24
N GLU A 87 9.70 -8.85 -13.30
CA GLU A 87 8.61 -8.44 -14.15
C GLU A 87 7.40 -8.45 -13.22
N SER A 88 7.10 -7.28 -12.66
CA SER A 88 5.75 -7.01 -12.18
C SER A 88 4.89 -7.04 -13.42
N TYR A 89 4.47 -8.25 -13.81
CA TYR A 89 3.47 -8.45 -14.83
C TYR A 89 2.23 -7.71 -14.37
N SER A 90 2.05 -6.52 -14.96
CA SER A 90 0.78 -5.84 -15.07
C SER A 90 -0.07 -6.67 -16.05
N THR A 91 -0.62 -7.77 -15.56
CA THR A 91 -1.68 -8.53 -16.21
C THR A 91 -2.63 -8.94 -15.09
N GLY A 92 -3.91 -8.63 -15.04
CA GLY A 92 -4.86 -7.90 -15.86
C GLY A 92 -6.12 -7.86 -14.96
N PHE A 93 -6.93 -6.80 -15.04
CA PHE A 93 -7.97 -6.42 -14.05
C PHE A 93 -7.43 -5.81 -12.73
N GLY A 94 -6.92 -4.59 -12.80
CA GLY A 94 -6.66 -3.85 -11.57
C GLY A 94 -5.91 -2.55 -11.80
N LYS A 95 -6.57 -1.56 -12.43
CA LYS A 95 -6.33 -0.21 -11.95
C LYS A 95 -6.53 -0.26 -10.42
N PRO A 96 -5.72 0.45 -9.60
CA PRO A 96 -6.17 0.80 -8.25
C PRO A 96 -7.65 1.19 -8.36
N ARG A 97 -8.53 0.36 -7.79
CA ARG A 97 -9.97 0.56 -7.98
C ARG A 97 -10.29 1.87 -7.28
N GLU A 98 -10.81 2.81 -8.06
CA GLU A 98 -11.28 4.09 -7.53
C GLU A 98 -12.34 3.81 -6.47
N GLY A 99 -12.18 4.41 -5.29
CA GLY A 99 -13.01 4.15 -4.12
C GLY A 99 -12.22 4.25 -2.82
N THR A 100 -12.93 4.48 -1.73
CA THR A 100 -12.41 4.51 -0.36
C THR A 100 -11.75 3.17 0.03
N ILE A 101 -10.88 3.18 1.03
CA ILE A 101 -10.24 1.94 1.50
C ILE A 101 -11.26 0.95 2.05
N GLU A 102 -12.38 1.44 2.59
CA GLU A 102 -13.49 0.65 3.11
C GLU A 102 -14.23 -0.09 1.98
N GLU A 103 -14.49 0.59 0.86
CA GLU A 103 -15.08 -0.03 -0.34
C GLU A 103 -14.13 -1.06 -0.95
N GLN A 104 -12.84 -0.74 -1.08
CA GLN A 104 -11.82 -1.68 -1.52
C GLN A 104 -11.78 -2.90 -0.58
N SER A 105 -11.84 -2.66 0.73
CA SER A 105 -11.79 -3.70 1.75
C SER A 105 -12.97 -4.66 1.63
N SER A 106 -14.19 -4.14 1.51
CA SER A 106 -15.41 -4.93 1.32
C SER A 106 -15.32 -5.85 0.09
N LEU A 107 -14.78 -5.34 -1.02
CA LEU A 107 -14.58 -6.13 -2.24
C LEU A 107 -13.55 -7.24 -2.06
N PHE A 108 -12.39 -6.94 -1.47
CA PHE A 108 -11.35 -7.94 -1.23
C PHE A 108 -11.73 -8.93 -0.12
N GLY A 109 -12.59 -8.54 0.83
CA GLY A 109 -13.13 -9.41 1.88
C GLY A 109 -13.90 -10.62 1.36
N LYS A 110 -14.38 -10.57 0.10
CA LYS A 110 -14.98 -11.71 -0.60
C LYS A 110 -13.96 -12.80 -0.96
N GLN A 111 -12.69 -12.43 -1.11
CA GLN A 111 -11.60 -13.31 -1.57
C GLN A 111 -10.52 -13.56 -0.52
N TYR A 112 -10.40 -12.67 0.47
CA TYR A 112 -9.40 -12.67 1.52
C TYR A 112 -10.06 -12.55 2.88
N ARG A 113 -9.48 -13.22 3.88
CA ARG A 113 -9.80 -13.00 5.29
C ARG A 113 -8.66 -12.21 5.92
N TYR A 114 -8.99 -11.06 6.50
CA TYR A 114 -8.06 -10.22 7.26
C TYR A 114 -8.84 -9.34 8.23
N THR A 115 -8.17 -8.91 9.29
CA THR A 115 -8.74 -8.11 10.38
C THR A 115 -7.98 -6.79 10.54
N PHE A 116 -7.29 -6.34 9.49
CA PHE A 116 -6.51 -5.11 9.53
C PHE A 116 -7.43 -3.89 9.65
N ASP A 117 -7.17 -3.05 10.65
CA ASP A 117 -7.96 -1.85 10.94
C ASP A 117 -7.33 -0.63 10.25
N PHE A 118 -7.83 -0.33 9.05
CA PHE A 118 -7.39 0.83 8.26
C PHE A 118 -7.68 2.15 8.96
N GLY A 119 -8.84 2.24 9.63
CA GLY A 119 -9.25 3.44 10.36
C GLY A 119 -8.28 3.77 11.47
N ARG A 120 -7.89 2.77 12.28
CA ARG A 120 -6.89 2.93 13.33
C ARG A 120 -5.53 3.37 12.78
N MET A 121 -5.11 2.82 11.64
CA MET A 121 -3.87 3.24 10.98
C MET A 121 -3.96 4.71 10.54
N ARG A 122 -5.02 5.10 9.85
CA ARG A 122 -5.28 6.48 9.43
C ARG A 122 -5.31 7.45 10.61
N SER A 123 -6.03 7.12 11.67
CA SER A 123 -6.10 7.94 12.89
C SER A 123 -4.75 8.09 13.59
N ALA A 124 -3.88 7.08 13.53
CA ALA A 124 -2.53 7.19 14.06
C ALA A 124 -1.68 8.19 13.26
N PHE A 125 -1.77 8.18 11.92
CA PHE A 125 -1.13 9.19 11.07
C PHE A 125 -1.65 10.60 11.36
N GLU A 126 -2.97 10.76 11.48
CA GLU A 126 -3.60 12.03 11.81
C GLU A 126 -3.15 12.55 13.19
N THR A 127 -3.13 11.68 14.20
CA THR A 127 -2.69 12.04 15.56
C THR A 127 -1.24 12.52 15.57
N ILE A 128 -0.35 11.80 14.87
CA ILE A 128 1.06 12.20 14.74
C ILE A 128 1.18 13.54 14.00
N ALA A 129 0.46 13.73 12.90
CA ALA A 129 0.47 15.01 12.17
C ALA A 129 0.06 16.18 13.08
N GLN A 130 -1.07 16.04 13.77
CA GLN A 130 -1.63 17.09 14.63
C GLN A 130 -0.74 17.37 15.85
N ALA A 131 -0.15 16.34 16.46
CA ALA A 131 0.79 16.51 17.58
C ALA A 131 2.02 17.34 17.21
N HIS A 132 2.40 17.33 15.93
CA HIS A 132 3.50 18.13 15.38
C HIS A 132 3.04 19.45 14.74
N GLY A 133 1.76 19.80 14.86
CA GLY A 133 1.18 21.04 14.32
C GLY A 133 0.93 21.03 12.81
N TYR A 134 0.83 19.85 12.18
CA TYR A 134 0.49 19.70 10.77
C TYR A 134 -1.00 19.46 10.59
N ALA A 135 -1.60 20.08 9.57
CA ALA A 135 -2.92 19.74 9.10
C ALA A 135 -2.89 18.38 8.38
N PHE A 136 -3.78 17.46 8.77
CA PHE A 136 -3.92 16.18 8.09
C PHE A 136 -4.89 16.29 6.91
N LYS A 137 -4.41 15.97 5.70
CA LYS A 137 -5.19 16.04 4.45
C LYS A 137 -5.33 14.65 3.85
N TYR A 138 -6.49 14.02 4.08
CA TYR A 138 -6.82 12.74 3.46
C TYR A 138 -7.37 12.92 2.05
N GLN A 139 -6.78 12.22 1.08
CA GLN A 139 -7.19 12.23 -0.31
C GLN A 139 -7.37 10.79 -0.80
N VAL A 140 -8.52 10.51 -1.40
CA VAL A 140 -8.77 9.24 -2.09
C VAL A 140 -8.38 9.43 -3.54
N ILE A 141 -7.21 8.93 -3.92
CA ILE A 141 -6.66 9.09 -5.27
C ILE A 141 -6.30 7.74 -5.88
N PRO A 142 -6.63 7.50 -7.16
CA PRO A 142 -6.30 6.25 -7.82
C PRO A 142 -4.80 6.08 -7.99
N ILE A 143 -4.04 7.12 -8.33
CA ILE A 143 -2.62 7.03 -8.66
C ILE A 143 -1.84 8.22 -8.05
N GLY A 144 -1.56 8.14 -6.75
CA GLY A 144 -0.43 8.86 -6.11
C GLY A 144 -0.66 10.31 -5.69
N LEU A 145 0.07 10.69 -4.63
CA LEU A 145 0.14 12.02 -4.01
C LEU A 145 1.16 12.93 -4.70
#